data_AF-A0A7S0VUL9-F1
#
_entry.id   AF-A0A7S0VUL9-F1
#
_cell.length_a   1.000
_cell.length_b   1.000
_cell.length_c   1.000
_cell.angle_alpha   90.00
_cell.angle_beta   90.00
_cell.angle_gamma   90.00
#
_symmetry.space_group_name_H-M   'P 1'
#
loop_
_entity.id
_entity.type
_entity.pdbx_description
1 polymer ?
#
loop_
_entity_poly.entity_id
_entity_poly.type
_entity_poly.pdbx_seq_one_letter_code
_entity_poly.pdbx_strand_id
1 'polypeptide(L)'
;GEMLQVDRDVDIFKHVWPQLIGRYRDASPVAFPPNFTRMVLDGEVQSHDLRERTIASFNTIYNQSEYVVAEGTGHIGVGSIVGLNNAQVAEAIGLDVVMVAPGGLGISFDQLAVNHAMLQHYGVQLKGVVLNRV
;
A
#
# COMPACT_ATOMS: atom_id res chain seq x y z
N GLY A 1 -25.51 2.49 -12.63
CA GLY A 1 -24.24 3.16 -12.26
C GLY A 1 -23.60 2.29 -11.21
N GLU A 2 -22.42 1.74 -11.49
CA GLU A 2 -21.73 0.89 -10.53
C GLU A 2 -21.48 1.69 -9.24
N MET A 3 -21.88 1.09 -8.12
CA MET A 3 -21.62 1.63 -6.79
C MET A 3 -20.10 1.59 -6.62
N LEU A 4 -19.43 2.73 -6.76
CA LEU A 4 -18.00 2.83 -6.51
C LEU A 4 -17.76 2.43 -5.06
N GLN A 5 -17.18 1.25 -4.84
CA GLN A 5 -16.65 0.87 -3.53
C GLN A 5 -15.41 1.74 -3.32
N VAL A 6 -15.61 2.88 -2.68
CA VAL A 6 -14.55 3.84 -2.36
C VAL A 6 -13.96 3.45 -1.02
N ASP A 7 -12.64 3.37 -0.96
CA ASP A 7 -11.91 3.25 0.29
C ASP A 7 -12.20 4.47 1.17
N ARG A 8 -12.58 4.23 2.43
CA ARG A 8 -13.00 5.29 3.35
C ARG A 8 -11.87 6.32 3.54
N ASP A 9 -10.62 5.87 3.55
CA ASP A 9 -9.49 6.77 3.77
C ASP A 9 -9.32 7.68 2.57
N VAL A 10 -9.42 7.15 1.35
CA VAL A 10 -9.39 7.96 0.11
C VAL A 10 -10.46 9.05 0.11
N ASP A 11 -11.66 8.73 0.60
CA ASP A 11 -12.75 9.71 0.73
C ASP A 11 -12.43 10.82 1.73
N ILE A 12 -11.92 10.46 2.91
CA ILE A 12 -11.49 11.42 3.93
C ILE A 12 -10.37 12.31 3.39
N PHE A 13 -9.33 11.75 2.77
CA PHE A 13 -8.20 12.51 2.22
C PHE A 13 -8.66 13.53 1.18
N LYS A 14 -9.54 13.14 0.25
CA LYS A 14 -10.07 14.06 -0.77
C LYS A 14 -11.01 15.11 -0.19
N HIS A 15 -11.76 14.79 0.88
CA HIS A 15 -12.59 15.76 1.57
C HIS A 15 -11.75 16.82 2.31
N VAL A 16 -10.71 16.39 3.02
CA VAL A 16 -9.81 17.27 3.79
C VAL A 16 -8.88 18.07 2.88
N TRP A 17 -8.41 17.47 1.78
CA TRP A 17 -7.57 18.10 0.77
C TRP A 17 -8.21 18.02 -0.62
N PRO A 18 -9.16 18.91 -0.94
CA PRO A 18 -9.86 18.93 -2.23
C PRO A 18 -8.95 19.10 -3.45
N GLN A 19 -7.72 19.60 -3.25
CA GLN A 19 -6.70 19.74 -4.28
C GLN A 19 -6.04 18.41 -4.71
N LEU A 20 -6.27 17.30 -3.99
CA LEU A 20 -5.72 15.99 -4.35
C LEU A 20 -6.33 15.49 -5.67
N ILE A 21 -5.49 15.41 -6.69
CA ILE A 21 -5.84 14.94 -8.04
C ILE A 21 -6.03 13.42 -8.10
N GLY A 22 -6.40 12.89 -9.27
CA GLY A 22 -6.63 11.45 -9.49
C GLY A 22 -8.04 10.98 -9.14
N ARG A 23 -8.48 9.86 -9.72
CA ARG A 23 -9.80 9.28 -9.43
C ARG A 23 -9.73 8.45 -8.16
N TYR A 24 -10.86 8.31 -7.45
CA TYR A 24 -10.96 7.49 -6.23
C TYR A 24 -10.41 6.06 -6.42
N ARG A 25 -10.75 5.42 -7.55
CA ARG A 25 -10.28 4.07 -7.88
C ARG A 25 -8.77 3.96 -8.12
N ASP A 26 -8.11 5.06 -8.49
CA ASP A 26 -6.67 5.05 -8.73
C ASP A 26 -5.89 5.22 -7.42
N ALA A 27 -6.52 5.85 -6.40
CA ALA A 27 -5.91 6.05 -5.09
C ALA A 27 -5.96 4.80 -4.19
N SER A 28 -6.93 3.92 -4.39
CA SER A 28 -6.99 2.58 -3.76
C SER A 28 -7.37 1.54 -4.82
N PRO A 29 -6.39 1.09 -5.64
CA PRO A 29 -6.65 0.22 -6.77
C PRO A 29 -6.95 -1.22 -6.38
N VAL A 30 -6.61 -1.66 -5.18
CA VAL A 30 -6.85 -3.03 -4.70
C VAL A 30 -7.60 -2.97 -3.38
N ALA A 31 -8.93 -3.03 -3.46
CA ALA A 31 -9.80 -3.21 -2.30
C ALA A 31 -9.93 -4.70 -1.95
N PHE A 32 -10.05 -4.98 -0.65
CA PHE A 32 -10.30 -6.33 -0.12
C PHE A 32 -11.75 -6.40 0.41
N PRO A 33 -12.76 -6.56 -0.46
CA PRO A 33 -14.11 -6.81 0.00
C PRO A 33 -14.20 -8.17 0.73
N PRO A 34 -15.30 -8.42 1.47
CA PRO A 34 -15.55 -9.74 2.04
C PRO A 34 -15.38 -10.86 0.99
N ASN A 35 -14.80 -11.99 1.40
CA ASN A 35 -14.45 -13.15 0.57
C ASN A 35 -13.35 -12.94 -0.49
N PHE A 36 -12.80 -11.74 -0.67
CA PHE A 36 -11.78 -11.47 -1.69
C PHE A 36 -10.55 -12.38 -1.58
N THR A 37 -10.03 -12.58 -0.36
CA THR A 37 -8.90 -13.48 -0.13
C THR A 37 -9.20 -14.90 -0.61
N ARG A 38 -10.43 -15.38 -0.40
CA ARG A 38 -10.84 -16.71 -0.86
C ARG A 38 -10.89 -16.78 -2.38
N MET A 39 -11.41 -15.77 -3.05
CA MET A 39 -11.42 -15.70 -4.51
C MET A 39 -10.01 -15.77 -5.11
N VAL A 40 -9.02 -15.15 -4.45
CA VAL A 40 -7.61 -15.27 -4.88
C VAL A 40 -7.08 -16.70 -4.66
N LEU A 41 -7.34 -17.29 -3.50
CA LEU A 41 -6.91 -18.67 -3.20
C LEU A 41 -7.58 -19.72 -4.09
N ASP A 42 -8.83 -19.50 -4.48
CA ASP A 42 -9.59 -20.35 -5.38
C ASP A 42 -9.23 -20.10 -6.86
N GLY A 43 -8.34 -19.14 -7.15
CA GLY A 43 -7.84 -18.82 -8.49
C GLY A 43 -8.78 -17.99 -9.36
N GLU A 44 -9.88 -17.50 -8.80
CA GLU A 44 -10.83 -16.61 -9.49
C GLU A 44 -10.23 -15.22 -9.74
N VAL A 45 -9.30 -14.79 -8.89
CA VAL A 45 -8.56 -13.53 -9.02
C VAL A 45 -7.06 -13.82 -8.98
N GLN A 46 -6.32 -13.39 -9.99
CA GLN A 46 -4.88 -13.61 -10.07
C GLN A 46 -4.11 -12.47 -9.40
N SER A 47 -3.13 -12.80 -8.55
CA SER A 47 -2.25 -11.82 -7.90
C SER A 47 -1.53 -10.91 -8.90
N HIS A 48 -1.18 -11.46 -10.06
CA HIS A 48 -0.58 -10.71 -11.17
C HIS A 48 -1.49 -9.56 -11.63
N ASP A 49 -2.78 -9.80 -11.78
CA ASP A 49 -3.73 -8.77 -12.24
C ASP A 49 -3.88 -7.65 -11.21
N LEU A 50 -3.79 -7.98 -9.92
CA LEU A 50 -3.77 -6.99 -8.85
C LEU A 50 -2.52 -6.12 -8.91
N ARG A 51 -1.35 -6.74 -9.18
CA ARG A 51 -0.07 -6.03 -9.35
C ARG A 51 -0.14 -5.06 -10.52
N GLU A 52 -0.59 -5.52 -11.69
CA GLU A 52 -0.70 -4.70 -12.90
C GLU A 52 -1.69 -3.54 -12.71
N ARG A 53 -2.82 -3.78 -12.02
CA ARG A 53 -3.77 -2.73 -11.68
C ARG A 53 -3.15 -1.67 -10.78
N THR A 54 -2.38 -2.07 -9.77
CA THR A 54 -1.66 -1.15 -8.89
C THR A 54 -0.66 -0.29 -9.67
N ILE A 55 0.14 -0.90 -10.56
CA ILE A 55 1.10 -0.17 -11.41
C ILE A 55 0.38 0.85 -12.31
N ALA A 56 -0.68 0.43 -12.98
CA ALA A 56 -1.44 1.31 -13.89
C ALA A 56 -2.07 2.50 -13.16
N SER A 57 -2.65 2.26 -11.98
CA SER A 57 -3.24 3.32 -11.16
C SER A 57 -2.20 4.26 -10.58
N PHE A 58 -1.07 3.74 -10.09
CA PHE A 58 0.05 4.58 -9.63
C PHE A 58 0.57 5.48 -10.76
N ASN A 59 0.85 4.92 -11.94
CA ASN A 59 1.32 5.67 -13.09
C ASN A 59 0.32 6.77 -13.53
N THR A 60 -0.98 6.52 -13.39
CA THR A 60 -2.01 7.53 -13.68
C THR A 60 -1.87 8.76 -12.75
N ILE A 61 -1.67 8.54 -11.46
CA ILE A 61 -1.51 9.63 -10.47
C ILE A 61 -0.14 10.28 -10.61
N TYR A 62 0.92 9.47 -10.75
CA TYR A 62 2.31 9.92 -10.84
C TYR A 62 2.53 10.87 -12.01
N ASN A 63 2.03 10.54 -13.20
CA ASN A 63 2.22 11.36 -14.41
C ASN A 63 1.53 12.74 -14.34
N GLN A 64 0.67 12.97 -13.35
CA GLN A 64 -0.04 14.23 -13.15
C GLN A 64 0.42 14.98 -11.89
N SER A 65 1.32 14.39 -11.12
CA SER A 65 1.75 14.88 -9.81
C SER A 65 3.21 15.30 -9.85
N GLU A 66 3.58 16.34 -9.11
CA GLU A 66 5.00 16.66 -8.88
C GLU A 66 5.64 15.66 -7.93
N TYR A 67 4.89 15.21 -6.91
CA TYR A 67 5.28 14.16 -5.97
C TYR A 67 4.07 13.28 -5.63
N VAL A 68 4.34 12.02 -5.31
CA VAL A 68 3.33 11.07 -4.82
C VAL A 68 3.82 10.49 -3.51
N VAL A 69 2.95 10.51 -2.50
CA VAL A 69 3.12 9.75 -1.26
C VAL A 69 2.12 8.61 -1.30
N ALA A 70 2.62 7.38 -1.20
CA ALA A 70 1.79 6.19 -1.12
C ALA A 70 1.78 5.66 0.32
N GLU A 71 0.59 5.39 0.84
CA GLU A 71 0.40 4.74 2.13
C GLU A 71 0.02 3.28 1.91
N GLY A 72 0.74 2.37 2.57
CA GLY A 72 0.35 0.96 2.65
C GLY A 72 -0.55 0.70 3.85
N THR A 73 -1.23 -0.44 3.88
CA THR A 73 -2.08 -0.80 5.01
C THR A 73 -1.32 -1.65 6.03
N GLY A 74 -1.32 -1.23 7.29
CA GLY A 74 -0.76 -2.02 8.39
C GLY A 74 0.75 -2.24 8.29
N HIS A 75 1.22 -3.45 8.60
CA HIS A 75 2.64 -3.80 8.53
C HIS A 75 3.05 -4.21 7.11
N ILE A 76 4.35 -4.30 6.82
CA ILE A 76 4.84 -4.47 5.43
C ILE A 76 4.42 -5.80 4.76
N GLY A 77 4.05 -6.79 5.57
CA GLY A 77 3.64 -8.12 5.12
C GLY A 77 2.14 -8.27 4.84
N VAL A 78 1.32 -7.25 5.15
CA VAL A 78 -0.11 -7.25 4.80
C VAL A 78 -0.26 -7.47 3.29
N GLY A 79 -1.13 -8.40 2.89
CA GLY A 79 -1.31 -8.82 1.49
C GLY A 79 -0.53 -10.07 1.07
N SER A 80 0.35 -10.61 1.93
CA SER A 80 1.17 -11.80 1.57
C SER A 80 0.34 -13.03 1.22
N ILE A 81 -0.82 -13.22 1.86
CA ILE A 81 -1.74 -14.35 1.59
C ILE A 81 -2.32 -14.31 0.17
N VAL A 82 -2.42 -13.13 -0.45
CA VAL A 82 -2.86 -12.97 -1.84
C VAL A 82 -1.69 -12.75 -2.80
N GLY A 83 -0.45 -12.97 -2.35
CA GLY A 83 0.74 -12.85 -3.20
C GLY A 83 1.12 -11.41 -3.60
N LEU A 84 0.57 -10.40 -2.92
CA LEU A 84 0.86 -8.99 -3.20
C LEU A 84 0.87 -8.20 -1.89
N ASN A 85 1.99 -8.27 -1.16
CA ASN A 85 2.18 -7.50 0.06
C ASN A 85 2.73 -6.09 -0.18
N ASN A 86 2.76 -5.25 0.85
CA ASN A 86 3.24 -3.86 0.74
C ASN A 86 4.69 -3.74 0.23
N ALA A 87 5.59 -4.68 0.58
CA ALA A 87 6.95 -4.69 0.04
C ALA A 87 6.97 -4.99 -1.47
N GLN A 88 6.18 -5.97 -1.92
CA GLN A 88 6.02 -6.27 -3.35
C GLN A 88 5.34 -5.14 -4.10
N VAL A 89 4.37 -4.46 -3.49
CA VAL A 89 3.74 -3.26 -4.09
C VAL A 89 4.80 -2.18 -4.29
N ALA A 90 5.58 -1.85 -3.26
CA ALA A 90 6.63 -0.85 -3.34
C ALA A 90 7.68 -1.19 -4.43
N GLU A 91 8.11 -2.45 -4.50
CA GLU A 91 8.96 -2.95 -5.59
C GLU A 91 8.33 -2.72 -6.96
N ALA A 92 7.06 -3.11 -7.11
CA ALA A 92 6.35 -3.07 -8.39
C ALA A 92 6.20 -1.66 -8.96
N ILE A 93 6.04 -0.66 -8.10
CA ILE A 93 5.92 0.75 -8.49
C ILE A 93 7.22 1.54 -8.33
N GLY A 94 8.33 0.88 -7.99
CA GLY A 94 9.65 1.49 -7.88
C GLY A 94 9.78 2.54 -6.78
N LEU A 95 9.06 2.36 -5.66
CA LEU A 95 9.13 3.25 -4.51
C LEU A 95 10.07 2.73 -3.43
N ASP A 96 10.84 3.64 -2.85
CA ASP A 96 11.51 3.42 -1.58
C ASP A 96 10.54 3.65 -0.41
N VAL A 97 10.84 3.08 0.76
CA VAL A 97 9.92 3.07 1.91
C VAL A 97 10.47 3.89 3.08
N VAL A 98 9.59 4.62 3.76
CA VAL A 98 9.80 5.15 5.11
C VAL A 98 8.91 4.37 6.07
N MET A 99 9.47 3.84 7.16
CA MET A 99 8.68 3.11 8.16
C MET A 99 8.24 4.03 9.29
N VAL A 100 7.01 3.83 9.77
CA VAL A 100 6.51 4.42 11.00
C VAL A 100 6.38 3.31 12.04
N ALA A 101 7.05 3.48 13.18
CA ALA A 101 7.00 2.52 14.28
C ALA A 101 6.50 3.21 15.57
N PRO A 102 5.83 2.48 16.48
CA PRO A 102 5.40 3.04 17.77
C PRO A 102 6.61 3.47 18.59
N GLY A 103 6.41 4.36 19.56
CA GLY A 103 7.43 4.69 20.55
C GLY A 103 7.75 3.52 21.48
N GLY A 104 8.99 3.46 21.97
CA GLY A 104 9.45 2.47 22.95
C GLY A 104 10.51 1.53 22.38
N LEU A 105 11.72 1.55 22.95
CA LEU A 105 12.91 0.92 22.39
C LEU A 105 12.72 -0.54 21.94
N GLY A 106 12.09 -1.38 22.78
CA GLY A 106 11.87 -2.80 22.45
C GLY A 106 10.88 -2.98 21.30
N ILE A 107 9.64 -2.51 21.48
CA ILE A 107 8.57 -2.72 20.49
C ILE A 107 8.88 -2.07 19.14
N SER A 108 9.51 -0.89 19.12
CA SER A 108 9.95 -0.27 17.86
C SER A 108 10.97 -1.16 17.16
N PHE A 109 11.99 -1.64 17.88
CA PHE A 109 13.06 -2.43 17.30
C PHE A 109 12.56 -3.75 16.74
N ASP A 110 11.72 -4.48 17.49
CA ASP A 110 11.17 -5.76 17.06
C ASP A 110 10.32 -5.62 15.79
N GLN A 111 9.45 -4.59 15.73
CA GLN A 111 8.63 -4.33 14.54
C GLN A 111 9.50 -3.90 13.35
N LEU A 112 10.46 -3.00 13.56
CA LEU A 112 11.34 -2.55 12.49
C LEU A 112 12.19 -3.70 11.94
N ALA A 113 12.72 -4.58 12.79
CA ALA A 113 13.54 -5.71 12.36
C ALA A 113 12.78 -6.64 11.42
N VAL A 114 11.56 -7.06 11.80
CA VAL A 114 10.74 -7.96 10.98
C VAL A 114 10.33 -7.29 9.66
N ASN A 115 9.87 -6.04 9.71
CA ASN A 115 9.44 -5.34 8.50
C ASN A 115 10.63 -5.04 7.57
N HIS A 116 11.78 -4.66 8.12
CA HIS A 116 12.97 -4.35 7.34
C HIS A 116 13.50 -5.59 6.62
N ALA A 117 13.49 -6.75 7.26
CA ALA A 117 13.87 -8.01 6.62
C ALA A 117 13.02 -8.32 5.37
N MET A 118 11.73 -8.02 5.40
CA MET A 118 10.84 -8.20 4.24
C MET A 118 11.16 -7.20 3.12
N LEU A 119 11.44 -5.94 3.43
CA LEU A 119 11.89 -4.97 2.41
C LEU A 119 13.18 -5.43 1.75
N GLN A 120 14.15 -5.89 2.54
CA GLN A 120 15.42 -6.42 2.03
C GLN A 120 15.21 -7.63 1.13
N HIS A 121 14.28 -8.53 1.49
CA HIS A 121 13.93 -9.70 0.68
C HIS A 121 13.44 -9.31 -0.73
N TYR A 122 12.67 -8.23 -0.85
CA TYR A 122 12.18 -7.72 -2.14
C TYR A 122 13.06 -6.62 -2.75
N GLY A 123 14.22 -6.33 -2.18
CA GLY A 123 15.15 -5.33 -2.71
C GLY A 123 14.67 -3.87 -2.59
N VAL A 124 13.70 -3.59 -1.72
CA VAL A 124 13.16 -2.24 -1.50
C VAL A 124 14.00 -1.51 -0.45
N GLN A 125 14.40 -0.27 -0.72
CA GLN A 125 15.25 0.48 0.21
C GLN A 125 14.42 1.14 1.31
N LEU A 126 14.87 0.97 2.55
CA LEU A 126 14.38 1.76 3.68
C LEU A 126 15.14 3.09 3.74
N LYS A 127 14.46 4.21 3.49
CA LYS A 127 15.06 5.56 3.50
C LYS A 127 15.06 6.24 4.85
N GLY A 128 14.22 5.77 5.77
CA GLY A 128 14.13 6.36 7.09
C GLY A 128 13.11 5.67 7.96
N VAL A 129 13.16 6.04 9.24
CA VAL A 129 12.24 5.58 10.26
C VAL A 129 11.71 6.79 11.02
N VAL A 130 10.39 6.83 11.20
CA VAL A 130 9.70 7.78 12.06
C VAL A 130 9.20 7.03 13.28
N LEU A 131 9.65 7.44 14.47
CA LEU A 131 9.13 6.92 15.73
C LEU A 131 7.94 7.77 16.17
N ASN A 132 6.75 7.19 16.10
CA ASN A 132 5.53 7.84 16.53
C ASN A 132 5.27 7.57 18.01
N ARG A 133 5.44 8.60 18.84
CA ARG A 133 5.11 8.57 20.27
C ARG A 133 3.75 9.23 20.48
N VAL A 134 2.70 8.45 20.28
CA VAL A 134 1.33 8.78 20.71
C VAL A 134 1.10 8.42 22.17
#